data_AF-A0A5C7PVL6-F1
#
_entry.id   AF-A0A5C7PVL6-F1
#
_cell.length_a   1.000
_cell.length_b   1.000
_cell.length_c   1.000
_cell.angle_alpha   90.00
_cell.angle_beta   90.00
_cell.angle_gamma   90.00
#
_symmetry.space_group_name_H-M   'P 1'
#
loop_
_entity.id
_entity.type
_entity.pdbx_description
1 polymer ?
#
loop_
_entity_poly.entity_id
_entity_poly.type
_entity_poly.pdbx_seq_one_letter_code
_entity_poly.pdbx_strand_id
1 'polypeptide(L)'
;MYRVTFVSSFFPARAKPRDRALSHRILQVWLDALVETNVLVMREAKERGTPLPPLYSSGVVYREEPKGVEEWLDCLEIVRRGFDDCEGLGCFRAAELRVQGLTNARAVWKYWQNPVSLSQTYHIVTHYAPPIGGFKFPEHAKPIGNGIYEEDPSKVLGMSGEA
;
A
#
# COMPACT_ATOMS: atom_id res chain seq x y z
N MET A 1 20.03 -10.69 -9.66
CA MET A 1 18.98 -10.27 -8.71
C MET A 1 18.53 -11.51 -7.96
N TYR A 2 18.37 -11.44 -6.64
CA TYR A 2 17.80 -12.54 -5.85
C TYR A 2 16.32 -12.24 -5.61
N ARG A 3 15.48 -13.26 -5.67
CA ARG A 3 14.05 -13.17 -5.35
C ARG A 3 13.78 -13.92 -4.05
N VAL A 4 13.13 -13.25 -3.10
CA VAL A 4 12.63 -13.86 -1.87
C VAL A 4 11.12 -14.04 -2.03
N THR A 5 10.58 -15.18 -1.60
CA THR A 5 9.15 -15.47 -1.73
C THR A 5 8.59 -15.99 -0.41
N PHE A 6 7.51 -15.37 0.02
CA PHE A 6 6.73 -15.82 1.17
C PHE A 6 5.50 -16.57 0.66
N VAL A 7 5.21 -17.73 1.24
CA VAL A 7 4.05 -18.55 0.88
C VAL A 7 3.20 -18.74 2.12
N SER A 8 1.90 -18.45 2.02
CA SER A 8 0.93 -18.64 3.10
C SER A 8 -0.26 -19.45 2.62
N SER A 9 -0.56 -20.54 3.34
CA SER A 9 -1.74 -21.39 3.08
C SER A 9 -3.06 -20.74 3.49
N PHE A 10 -3.04 -19.50 4.01
CA PHE A 10 -4.21 -18.82 4.57
C PHE A 10 -4.88 -17.84 3.61
N PHE A 11 -4.48 -17.77 2.34
CA PHE A 11 -5.21 -17.03 1.30
C PHE A 11 -5.91 -17.93 0.26
N PRO A 12 -6.61 -19.02 0.62
CA PRO A 12 -7.31 -19.83 -0.37
C PRO A 12 -8.59 -19.12 -0.84
N ALA A 13 -9.01 -19.42 -2.08
CA ALA A 13 -10.26 -18.92 -2.66
C ALA A 13 -11.48 -19.19 -1.75
N ARG A 14 -11.48 -20.29 -1.00
CA ARG A 14 -12.52 -20.67 -0.03
C ARG A 14 -11.92 -20.93 1.36
N ALA A 15 -11.62 -19.87 2.11
CA ALA A 15 -11.15 -20.00 3.50
C ALA A 15 -12.31 -20.07 4.49
N LYS A 16 -12.18 -20.85 5.59
CA LYS A 16 -13.16 -20.86 6.69
C LYS A 16 -13.11 -19.51 7.45
N PRO A 17 -14.16 -19.12 8.21
CA PRO A 17 -14.17 -17.85 8.94
C PRO A 17 -12.96 -17.63 9.87
N ARG A 18 -12.52 -18.68 10.59
CA ARG A 18 -11.33 -18.62 11.45
C ARG A 18 -10.05 -18.38 10.65
N ASP A 19 -9.97 -18.96 9.46
CA ASP A 19 -8.82 -18.77 8.56
C ASP A 19 -8.79 -17.32 8.07
N ARG A 20 -9.95 -16.71 7.79
CA ARG A 20 -10.05 -15.30 7.36
C ARG A 20 -9.49 -14.32 8.38
N ALA A 21 -9.81 -14.50 9.66
CA ALA A 21 -9.26 -13.64 10.72
C ALA A 21 -7.73 -13.77 10.83
N LEU A 22 -7.17 -14.93 10.50
CA LEU A 22 -5.73 -15.10 10.41
C LEU A 22 -5.17 -14.47 9.11
N SER A 23 -5.84 -14.65 7.96
CA SER A 23 -5.47 -14.01 6.69
C SER A 23 -5.36 -12.49 6.84
N HIS A 24 -6.33 -11.86 7.50
CA HIS A 24 -6.34 -10.41 7.77
C HIS A 24 -5.13 -9.96 8.59
N ARG A 25 -4.76 -10.73 9.62
CA ARG A 25 -3.58 -10.41 10.44
C ARG A 25 -2.28 -10.65 9.68
N ILE A 26 -2.19 -11.72 8.90
CA ILE A 26 -1.02 -11.99 8.05
C ILE A 26 -0.86 -10.88 7.00
N LEU A 27 -1.96 -10.48 6.34
CA LEU A 27 -1.95 -9.40 5.36
C LEU A 27 -1.44 -8.10 5.99
N GLN A 28 -1.94 -7.73 7.18
CA GLN A 28 -1.46 -6.54 7.87
C GLN A 28 0.04 -6.63 8.20
N VAL A 29 0.54 -7.79 8.64
CA VAL A 29 1.97 -7.99 8.92
C VAL A 29 2.80 -7.79 7.65
N TRP A 30 2.35 -8.28 6.50
CA TRP A 30 3.05 -8.10 5.23
C TRP A 30 3.01 -6.65 4.76
N LEU A 31 1.88 -5.96 4.89
CA LEU A 31 1.77 -4.53 4.58
C LEU A 31 2.72 -3.71 5.45
N ASP A 32 2.74 -3.98 6.77
CA ASP A 32 3.62 -3.30 7.71
C ASP A 32 5.10 -3.55 7.34
N ALA A 33 5.47 -4.79 6.99
CA ALA A 33 6.82 -5.14 6.56
C ALA A 33 7.22 -4.42 5.26
N LEU A 34 6.33 -4.33 4.28
CA LEU A 34 6.60 -3.63 3.03
C LEU A 34 6.72 -2.12 3.24
N VAL A 35 5.88 -1.52 4.10
CA VAL A 35 6.01 -0.11 4.48
C VAL A 35 7.37 0.15 5.14
N GLU A 36 7.79 -0.66 6.11
CA GLU A 36 9.10 -0.49 6.76
C GLU A 36 10.25 -0.67 5.77
N THR A 37 10.15 -1.64 4.87
CA THR A 37 11.13 -1.84 3.79
C THR A 37 11.24 -0.61 2.92
N ASN A 38 10.11 -0.04 2.48
CA ASN A 38 10.08 1.19 1.70
C ASN A 38 10.66 2.39 2.45
N VAL A 39 10.39 2.52 3.76
CA VAL A 39 11.00 3.58 4.59
C VAL A 39 12.53 3.46 4.59
N LEU A 40 13.07 2.25 4.76
CA LEU A 40 14.51 2.01 4.73
C LEU A 40 15.10 2.37 3.36
N VAL A 41 14.49 1.90 2.27
CA VAL A 41 14.92 2.18 0.89
C VAL A 41 14.92 3.69 0.60
N MET A 42 13.83 4.39 0.95
CA MET A 42 13.72 5.84 0.73
C MET A 42 14.75 6.65 1.54
N ARG A 43 14.99 6.27 2.81
CA ARG A 43 15.99 6.93 3.65
C ARG A 43 17.39 6.74 3.10
N GLU A 44 17.75 5.50 2.77
CA GLU A 44 19.04 5.18 2.16
C GLU A 44 19.25 5.94 0.84
N ALA A 45 18.24 5.96 -0.03
CA ALA A 45 18.30 6.67 -1.30
C ALA A 45 18.51 8.19 -1.10
N LYS A 46 17.83 8.78 -0.10
CA LYS A 46 18.01 10.19 0.28
C LYS A 46 19.41 10.45 0.83
N GLU A 47 19.93 9.59 1.70
CA GLU A 47 21.28 9.70 2.28
C GLU A 47 22.38 9.59 1.20
N ARG A 48 22.15 8.79 0.16
CA ARG A 48 23.03 8.71 -1.02
C ARG A 48 22.91 9.87 -2.01
N GLY A 49 22.03 10.84 -1.75
CA GLY A 49 21.81 12.00 -2.62
C GLY A 49 20.96 11.70 -3.87
N THR A 50 20.28 10.56 -3.92
CA THR A 50 19.40 10.15 -5.02
C THR A 50 18.00 9.79 -4.48
N PRO A 51 17.26 10.76 -3.90
CA PRO A 51 15.94 10.48 -3.35
C PRO A 51 14.99 9.98 -4.44
N LEU A 52 14.10 9.03 -4.08
CA LEU A 52 13.02 8.62 -4.97
C LEU A 52 12.06 9.79 -5.22
N PRO A 53 11.46 9.89 -6.41
CA PRO A 53 10.42 10.86 -6.67
C PRO A 53 9.18 10.57 -5.79
N PRO A 54 8.42 11.62 -5.41
CA PRO A 54 7.14 11.43 -4.73
C PRO A 54 6.20 10.53 -5.53
N LEU A 55 5.38 9.70 -4.87
CA LEU A 55 4.57 8.70 -5.56
C LEU A 55 3.71 9.33 -6.68
N TYR A 56 2.95 10.37 -6.34
CA TYR A 56 2.03 11.04 -7.27
C TYR A 56 2.72 11.87 -8.36
N SER A 57 4.04 12.07 -8.29
CA SER A 57 4.82 12.73 -9.35
C SER A 57 5.91 11.84 -9.95
N SER A 58 5.91 10.55 -9.63
CA SER A 58 6.91 9.57 -10.08
C SER A 58 6.67 9.06 -11.51
N GLY A 59 5.45 9.24 -12.03
CA GLY A 59 4.99 8.62 -13.28
C GLY A 59 4.53 7.17 -13.13
N VAL A 60 4.56 6.61 -11.91
CA VAL A 60 3.97 5.30 -11.60
C VAL A 60 2.45 5.34 -11.79
N VAL A 61 1.89 4.30 -12.39
CA VAL A 61 0.44 4.15 -12.59
C VAL A 61 -0.10 2.90 -11.92
N TYR A 62 -1.40 2.88 -11.63
CA TYR A 62 -2.08 1.66 -11.22
C TYR A 62 -2.19 0.68 -12.39
N ARG A 63 -1.88 -0.59 -12.11
CA ARG A 63 -2.17 -1.72 -13.01
C ARG A 63 -2.24 -3.02 -12.22
N GLU A 64 -3.39 -3.69 -12.30
CA GLU A 64 -3.56 -5.03 -11.74
C GLU A 64 -2.51 -6.01 -12.26
N GLU A 65 -2.02 -6.87 -11.37
CA GLU A 65 -1.16 -7.97 -11.75
C GLU A 65 -1.91 -9.08 -12.50
N PRO A 66 -1.22 -9.88 -13.34
CA PRO A 66 -1.82 -11.05 -13.97
C PRO A 66 -2.40 -12.01 -12.93
N LYS A 67 -3.57 -12.59 -13.21
CA LYS A 67 -4.22 -13.56 -12.31
C LYS A 67 -3.25 -14.67 -11.87
N GLY A 68 -3.12 -14.85 -10.56
CA GLY A 68 -2.25 -15.85 -9.96
C GLY A 68 -0.81 -15.38 -9.71
N VAL A 69 -0.52 -14.11 -10.00
CA VAL A 69 0.71 -13.41 -9.66
C VAL A 69 0.39 -12.40 -8.56
N GLU A 70 1.28 -12.34 -7.56
CA GLU A 70 1.24 -11.43 -6.41
C GLU A 70 2.71 -11.09 -6.08
N GLU A 71 3.26 -10.05 -6.72
CA GLU A 71 4.62 -9.56 -6.56
C GLU A 71 4.65 -8.30 -5.71
N TRP A 72 5.03 -8.48 -4.45
CA TRP A 72 5.14 -7.37 -3.52
C TRP A 72 6.49 -6.67 -3.72
N LEU A 73 6.48 -5.59 -4.50
CA LEU A 73 7.66 -4.83 -4.88
C LEU A 73 7.94 -3.69 -3.89
N ASP A 74 9.21 -3.45 -3.59
CA ASP A 74 9.60 -2.22 -2.89
C ASP A 74 9.46 -0.99 -3.80
N CYS A 75 9.39 0.19 -3.19
CA CYS A 75 9.18 1.45 -3.88
C CYS A 75 10.21 1.75 -4.98
N LEU A 76 11.44 1.24 -4.89
CA LEU A 76 12.46 1.45 -5.91
C LEU A 76 12.18 0.57 -7.13
N GLU A 77 11.79 -0.69 -6.92
CA GLU A 77 11.35 -1.57 -8.00
C GLU A 77 10.04 -1.08 -8.64
N ILE A 78 9.10 -0.52 -7.86
CA ILE A 78 7.88 0.12 -8.39
C ILE A 78 8.23 1.27 -9.34
N VAL A 79 9.13 2.19 -8.92
CA VAL A 79 9.56 3.30 -9.77
C VAL A 79 10.23 2.78 -11.05
N ARG A 80 11.02 1.71 -10.97
CA ARG A 80 11.67 1.09 -12.14
C ARG A 80 10.65 0.44 -13.10
N ARG A 81 9.67 -0.28 -12.55
CA ARG A 81 8.61 -0.97 -13.30
C ARG A 81 7.62 0.01 -13.91
N GLY A 82 7.42 1.16 -13.27
CA GLY A 82 6.50 2.23 -13.68
C GLY A 82 5.03 1.93 -13.39
N PHE A 83 4.72 0.83 -12.72
CA PHE A 83 3.37 0.50 -12.27
C PHE A 83 3.40 -0.47 -11.10
N ASP A 84 2.31 -0.47 -10.34
CA ASP A 84 1.98 -1.53 -9.38
C ASP A 84 0.45 -1.53 -9.14
N ASP A 85 -0.06 -2.46 -8.35
CA ASP A 85 -1.46 -2.44 -7.90
C ASP A 85 -1.59 -1.98 -6.44
N CYS A 86 -2.64 -2.41 -5.73
CA CYS A 86 -3.11 -1.66 -4.57
C CYS A 86 -2.17 -1.72 -3.37
N GLU A 87 -1.55 -2.86 -3.07
CA GLU A 87 -0.65 -3.01 -1.94
C GLU A 87 0.65 -2.25 -2.15
N GLY A 88 1.25 -2.33 -3.35
CA GLY A 88 2.48 -1.63 -3.67
C GLY A 88 2.31 -0.11 -3.53
N LEU A 89 1.26 0.44 -4.16
CA LEU A 89 0.99 1.88 -4.15
C LEU A 89 0.59 2.37 -2.75
N GLY A 90 -0.24 1.62 -2.02
CA GLY A 90 -0.61 1.91 -0.63
C GLY A 90 0.59 1.91 0.32
N CYS A 91 1.47 0.93 0.19
CA CYS A 91 2.68 0.81 1.00
C CYS A 91 3.73 1.86 0.65
N PHE A 92 3.91 2.20 -0.63
CA PHE A 92 4.77 3.30 -1.07
C PHE A 92 4.31 4.60 -0.40
N ARG A 93 3.03 4.96 -0.55
CA ARG A 93 2.51 6.23 -0.03
C ARG A 93 2.63 6.32 1.48
N ALA A 94 2.33 5.25 2.20
CA ALA A 94 2.51 5.21 3.65
C ALA A 94 3.97 5.44 4.07
N ALA A 95 4.92 4.81 3.37
CA ALA A 95 6.35 4.99 3.64
C ALA A 95 6.82 6.43 3.36
N GLU A 96 6.38 7.01 2.25
CA GLU A 96 6.68 8.40 1.90
C GLU A 96 6.23 9.36 3.01
N LEU A 97 4.99 9.22 3.48
CA LEU A 97 4.46 10.03 4.57
C LEU A 97 5.27 9.88 5.86
N ARG A 98 5.71 8.66 6.18
CA ARG A 98 6.60 8.43 7.33
C ARG A 98 7.96 9.11 7.19
N VAL A 99 8.55 9.09 6.00
CA VAL A 99 9.82 9.79 5.72
C VAL A 99 9.64 11.30 5.82
N GLN A 100 8.45 11.82 5.53
CA GLN A 100 8.07 13.23 5.70
C GLN A 100 7.70 13.62 7.14
N GLY A 101 7.75 12.68 8.09
CA GLY A 101 7.52 12.93 9.52
C GLY A 101 6.16 12.47 10.04
N LEU A 102 5.25 11.96 9.20
CA LEU A 102 4.00 11.32 9.64
C LEU A 102 4.25 9.86 10.01
N THR A 103 4.91 9.65 11.14
CA THR A 103 5.35 8.32 11.61
C THR A 103 4.21 7.33 11.85
N ASN A 104 2.97 7.81 11.99
CA ASN A 104 1.77 7.00 12.17
C ASN A 104 1.08 6.59 10.85
N ALA A 105 1.61 6.97 9.68
CA ALA A 105 1.03 6.53 8.41
C ALA A 105 1.13 5.00 8.25
N ARG A 106 0.12 4.36 7.67
CA ARG A 106 0.03 2.90 7.50
C ARG A 106 -0.68 2.54 6.22
N ALA A 107 -0.28 1.46 5.59
CA ALA A 107 -1.11 0.77 4.61
C ALA A 107 -2.10 -0.13 5.36
N VAL A 108 -3.38 -0.03 5.01
CA VAL A 108 -4.44 -0.82 5.63
C VAL A 108 -5.31 -1.44 4.55
N TRP A 109 -5.84 -2.63 4.84
CA TRP A 109 -6.74 -3.31 3.94
C TRP A 109 -8.19 -2.96 4.23
N LYS A 110 -8.96 -2.83 3.16
CA LYS A 110 -10.42 -2.97 3.13
C LYS A 110 -10.75 -4.26 2.41
N TYR A 111 -11.94 -4.80 2.65
CA TYR A 111 -12.39 -5.97 1.91
C TYR A 111 -13.88 -5.93 1.64
N TRP A 112 -14.25 -6.56 0.53
CA TRP A 112 -15.64 -6.88 0.21
C TRP A 112 -15.75 -8.38 0.04
N GLN A 113 -16.85 -8.95 0.51
CA GLN A 113 -17.17 -10.35 0.29
C GLN A 113 -18.20 -10.46 -0.82
N ASN A 114 -17.91 -11.28 -1.82
CA ASN A 114 -18.92 -11.67 -2.80
C ASN A 114 -19.93 -12.61 -2.11
N PRO A 115 -21.23 -12.27 -2.06
CA PRO A 115 -22.22 -13.05 -1.32
C PRO A 115 -22.50 -14.43 -1.94
N VAL A 116 -22.18 -14.62 -3.23
CA VAL A 116 -22.43 -15.86 -3.97
C VAL A 116 -21.22 -16.80 -3.90
N SER A 117 -20.02 -16.33 -4.26
CA SER A 117 -18.82 -17.16 -4.27
C SER A 117 -18.15 -17.26 -2.90
N LEU A 118 -18.52 -16.39 -1.95
CA LEU A 118 -17.86 -16.17 -0.67
C LEU A 118 -16.38 -15.77 -0.78
N SER A 119 -15.93 -15.39 -1.98
CA SER A 119 -14.58 -14.85 -2.20
C SER A 119 -14.46 -13.46 -1.58
N GLN A 120 -13.26 -13.12 -1.12
CA GLN A 120 -12.93 -11.80 -0.62
C GLN A 120 -12.01 -11.10 -1.61
N THR A 121 -12.31 -9.84 -1.90
CA THR A 121 -11.43 -8.95 -2.62
C THR A 121 -10.90 -7.94 -1.62
N TYR A 122 -9.59 -7.81 -1.54
CA TYR A 122 -8.93 -6.79 -0.74
C TYR A 122 -8.67 -5.55 -1.59
N HIS A 123 -8.64 -4.40 -0.93
CA HIS A 123 -8.13 -3.16 -1.50
C HIS A 123 -7.33 -2.44 -0.43
N ILE A 124 -6.13 -2.00 -0.79
CA ILE A 124 -5.22 -1.35 0.15
C ILE A 124 -5.31 0.17 -0.02
N VAL A 125 -5.41 0.86 1.11
CA VAL A 125 -5.44 2.32 1.21
C VAL A 125 -4.42 2.79 2.25
N THR A 126 -4.09 4.07 2.24
CA THR A 126 -3.15 4.66 3.20
C THR A 126 -3.90 5.45 4.26
N HIS A 127 -3.71 5.11 5.53
CA HIS A 127 -4.26 5.84 6.69
C HIS A 127 -3.17 6.60 7.42
N TYR A 128 -3.47 7.80 7.90
CA TYR A 128 -2.58 8.55 8.80
C TYR A 128 -3.39 9.57 9.61
N ALA A 129 -2.83 10.07 10.71
CA ALA A 129 -3.40 11.19 11.45
C ALA A 129 -2.36 12.31 11.54
N PRO A 130 -2.59 13.47 10.92
CA PRO A 130 -1.63 14.57 10.99
C PRO A 130 -1.50 15.10 12.43
N PRO A 131 -0.32 15.59 12.83
CA PRO A 131 -0.16 16.26 14.12
C PRO A 131 -1.06 17.50 14.19
N ILE A 132 -1.44 17.89 15.41
CA ILE A 132 -2.24 19.08 15.66
C ILE A 132 -1.45 20.32 15.19
N GLY A 133 -1.87 20.91 14.08
CA GLY A 133 -1.25 22.08 13.46
C GLY A 133 -0.04 21.77 12.58
N GLY A 134 0.06 22.45 11.43
CA GLY A 134 1.31 22.57 10.67
C GLY A 134 1.58 21.56 9.56
N PHE A 135 0.78 20.49 9.40
CA PHE A 135 0.88 19.61 8.23
C PHE A 135 -0.08 20.07 7.13
N LYS A 136 0.43 20.40 5.94
CA LYS A 136 -0.44 20.66 4.78
C LYS A 136 -1.19 19.37 4.45
N PHE A 137 -2.52 19.42 4.45
CA PHE A 137 -3.33 18.28 4.06
C PHE A 137 -3.00 17.88 2.60
N PRO A 138 -2.68 16.61 2.35
CA PRO A 138 -2.60 16.09 1.00
C PRO A 138 -3.94 16.24 0.28
N GLU A 139 -3.91 16.71 -0.97
CA GLU A 139 -5.08 17.03 -1.79
C GLU A 139 -6.03 15.83 -1.97
N HIS A 140 -5.49 14.61 -1.94
CA HIS A 140 -6.22 13.38 -2.20
C HIS A 140 -6.79 12.69 -0.95
N ALA A 141 -6.57 13.27 0.23
CA ALA A 141 -6.95 12.67 1.49
C ALA A 141 -8.38 13.02 1.93
N LYS A 142 -9.07 12.05 2.53
CA LYS A 142 -10.44 12.21 3.03
C LYS A 142 -10.49 11.91 4.53
N PRO A 143 -11.15 12.74 5.36
CA PRO A 143 -11.32 12.43 6.76
C PRO A 143 -12.28 11.24 6.91
N ILE A 144 -11.90 10.25 7.74
CA ILE A 144 -12.71 9.05 8.02
C ILE A 144 -13.15 8.97 9.50
N GLY A 145 -12.92 10.04 10.27
CA GLY A 145 -13.29 10.16 11.69
C GLY A 145 -12.10 10.04 12.64
N ASN A 146 -12.28 10.47 13.89
CA ASN A 146 -11.26 10.41 14.95
C ASN A 146 -9.91 11.05 14.59
N GLY A 147 -9.91 12.07 13.72
CA GLY A 147 -8.69 12.72 13.24
C GLY A 147 -7.87 11.89 12.25
N ILE A 148 -8.40 10.76 11.75
CA ILE A 148 -7.74 9.91 10.75
C ILE A 148 -8.17 10.36 9.36
N TYR A 149 -7.18 10.36 8.47
CA TYR A 149 -7.32 10.63 7.04
C TYR A 149 -6.97 9.37 6.26
N GLU A 150 -7.67 9.18 5.15
CA GLU A 150 -7.46 8.10 4.20
C GLU A 150 -7.11 8.67 2.83
N GLU A 151 -6.06 8.15 2.22
CA GLU A 151 -5.76 8.29 0.80
C GLU A 151 -5.95 6.95 0.10
N ASP A 152 -6.41 6.98 -1.15
CA ASP A 152 -6.50 5.81 -2.03
C ASP A 152 -5.53 6.01 -3.21
N PRO A 153 -4.25 5.61 -3.07
CA PRO A 153 -3.24 5.85 -4.11
C PRO A 153 -3.60 5.18 -5.43
N SER A 154 -4.18 3.97 -5.38
CA SER A 154 -4.63 3.24 -6.56
C SER A 154 -5.65 4.03 -7.36
N LYS A 155 -6.61 4.66 -6.68
CA LYS A 155 -7.59 5.54 -7.34
C LYS A 155 -6.93 6.78 -7.94
N VAL A 156 -6.03 7.43 -7.20
CA VAL A 156 -5.29 8.62 -7.70
C VAL A 156 -4.45 8.28 -8.93
N LEU A 157 -3.95 7.06 -9.02
CA LEU A 157 -3.04 6.59 -10.08
C LEU A 157 -3.73 5.80 -11.20
N GLY A 158 -5.06 5.86 -11.29
CA GLY A 158 -5.78 5.41 -12.49
C GLY A 158 -6.57 4.10 -12.40
N MET A 159 -6.78 3.51 -11.21
CA MET A 159 -7.60 2.28 -11.04
C MET A 159 -9.02 2.39 -11.63
N SER A 160 -9.57 3.61 -11.79
CA SER A 160 -10.89 3.86 -12.35
C SER A 160 -10.89 4.38 -13.79
N GLY A 161 -9.74 4.44 -14.47
CA GLY A 161 -9.63 5.02 -15.82
C GLY A 161 -9.66 6.55 -15.88
N GLU A 162 -9.56 7.22 -14.74
CA GLU A 162 -9.34 8.67 -14.64
C GLU A 162 -7.87 8.88 -14.25
N ALA A 163 -7.03 9.21 -15.23
CA ALA A 163 -5.65 9.67 -15.03
C ALA A 163 -5.47 10.98 -15.78
#